data_AF-A0A7C1K9Y3-F1
#
_entry.id   AF-A0A7C1K9Y3-F1
#
_cell.length_a   1.000
_cell.length_b   1.000
_cell.length_c   1.000
_cell.angle_alpha   90.00
_cell.angle_beta   90.00
_cell.angle_gamma   90.00
#
_symmetry.space_group_name_H-M   'P 1'
#
loop_
_entity.id
_entity.type
_entity.pdbx_description
1 polymer ?
#
loop_
_entity_poly.entity_id
_entity_poly.type
_entity_poly.pdbx_seq_one_letter_code
_entity_poly.pdbx_strand_id
1 'polypeptide(L)'
;MQVVLAALAGYLAGTLIALFLDRLYTGAPVRGPLRLCPSGHTPRALWVGTLGYALVRGRCPCGGALPARLWYLPLLGGAAGAVIALRAVDARHAALAAGFSLVLLAFVGTDFERHLLPNRLMYPALALALALSWAWPGRSAVESLLGGLLGLVVLLALFLFLPGFGFGDVKLAALIGLLAGLDNTPSALMVGVLAGGVGALVLLLTRRAGRRTAIAYGPYLILGGFLAMLGY
;
A
#
# COMPACT_ATOMS: atom_id res chain seq x y z
N MET A 1 -1.11 -11.80 -23.13
CA MET A 1 -2.37 -11.03 -23.07
C MET A 1 -2.87 -10.80 -21.64
N GLN A 2 -2.96 -11.83 -20.80
CA GLN A 2 -3.45 -11.72 -19.41
C GLN A 2 -2.64 -10.75 -18.53
N VAL A 3 -1.30 -10.78 -18.61
CA VAL A 3 -0.44 -9.86 -17.83
C VAL A 3 -0.69 -8.39 -18.19
N VAL A 4 -0.85 -8.08 -19.48
CA VAL A 4 -1.13 -6.70 -19.94
C VAL A 4 -2.49 -6.24 -19.44
N LEU A 5 -3.51 -7.09 -19.49
CA LEU A 5 -4.85 -6.76 -18.98
C LEU A 5 -4.82 -6.53 -17.46
N ALA A 6 -4.11 -7.36 -16.70
CA ALA A 6 -3.98 -7.20 -15.25
C ALA A 6 -3.19 -5.94 -14.89
N ALA A 7 -2.13 -5.63 -15.63
CA ALA A 7 -1.36 -4.40 -15.46
C ALA A 7 -2.20 -3.16 -15.75
N LEU A 8 -3.01 -3.18 -16.82
CA LEU A 8 -3.93 -2.08 -17.13
C LEU A 8 -5.02 -1.93 -16.07
N ALA A 9 -5.62 -3.03 -15.62
CA ALA A 9 -6.61 -3.02 -14.54
C ALA A 9 -6.03 -2.45 -13.25
N GLY A 10 -4.81 -2.88 -12.87
CA GLY A 10 -4.08 -2.36 -11.73
C GLY A 10 -3.73 -0.88 -11.87
N TYR A 11 -3.33 -0.44 -13.06
CA TYR A 11 -3.04 0.97 -13.35
C TYR A 11 -4.29 1.86 -13.21
N LEU A 12 -5.43 1.40 -13.73
CA LEU A 12 -6.71 2.09 -13.58
C LEU A 12 -7.15 2.14 -12.12
N ALA A 13 -7.04 1.03 -11.40
CA ALA A 13 -7.39 0.99 -9.98
C ALA A 13 -6.48 1.89 -9.14
N GLY A 14 -5.17 1.90 -9.41
CA GLY A 14 -4.22 2.82 -8.79
C GLY A 14 -4.52 4.29 -9.11
N THR A 15 -4.98 4.59 -10.33
CA THR A 15 -5.46 5.92 -10.72
C THR A 15 -6.69 6.33 -9.91
N LEU A 16 -7.68 5.45 -9.78
CA LEU A 16 -8.86 5.71 -8.96
C LEU A 16 -8.49 5.93 -7.50
N ILE A 17 -7.64 5.08 -6.92
CA ILE A 17 -7.18 5.26 -5.53
C ILE A 17 -6.46 6.60 -5.39
N ALA A 18 -5.58 6.99 -6.32
CA ALA A 18 -4.87 8.26 -6.27
C ALA A 18 -5.80 9.48 -6.33
N LEU A 19 -6.86 9.40 -7.14
CA LEU A 19 -7.86 10.47 -7.26
C LEU A 19 -8.75 10.58 -6.01
N PHE A 20 -9.15 9.44 -5.43
CA PHE A 20 -10.11 9.38 -4.33
C PHE A 20 -9.47 9.25 -2.94
N LEU A 21 -8.14 9.21 -2.84
CA LEU A 21 -7.41 8.99 -1.59
C LEU A 21 -7.82 9.96 -0.47
N ASP A 22 -7.99 11.25 -0.78
CA ASP A 22 -8.39 12.27 0.19
C ASP A 22 -9.76 11.95 0.81
N ARG A 23 -10.67 11.34 0.05
CA ARG A 23 -12.01 10.98 0.53
C ARG A 23 -11.99 9.74 1.41
N LEU A 24 -11.12 8.79 1.11
CA LEU A 24 -10.93 7.58 1.94
C LEU A 24 -10.49 7.94 3.36
N TYR A 25 -9.69 9.01 3.51
CA TYR A 25 -9.23 9.49 4.81
C TYR A 25 -10.23 10.46 5.48
N THR A 26 -10.62 11.53 4.79
CA THR A 26 -11.45 12.60 5.39
C THR A 26 -12.89 12.18 5.67
N GLY A 27 -13.36 11.08 5.07
CA GLY A 27 -14.77 10.68 5.13
C GLY A 27 -15.69 11.62 4.35
N ALA A 28 -15.12 12.45 3.46
CA ALA A 28 -15.90 13.25 2.54
C ALA A 28 -16.75 12.33 1.63
N PRO A 29 -17.97 12.75 1.27
CA PRO A 29 -18.87 11.93 0.47
C PRO A 29 -18.22 11.50 -0.86
N VAL A 30 -18.50 10.27 -1.28
CA VAL A 30 -17.98 9.71 -2.55
C VAL A 30 -18.49 10.48 -3.76
N ARG A 31 -19.60 11.20 -3.64
CA ARG A 31 -20.14 12.08 -4.69
C ARG A 31 -19.68 13.53 -4.49
N GLY A 32 -19.46 14.23 -5.59
CA GLY A 32 -19.08 15.65 -5.62
C GLY A 32 -17.80 15.92 -6.41
N PRO A 33 -17.42 17.20 -6.60
CA PRO A 33 -16.21 17.56 -7.31
C PRO A 33 -14.97 17.11 -6.53
N LEU A 34 -14.03 16.48 -7.23
CA LEU A 34 -12.70 16.23 -6.69
C LEU A 34 -11.98 17.58 -6.61
N ARG A 35 -11.14 17.77 -5.59
CA ARG A 35 -10.36 19.00 -5.37
C ARG A 35 -8.94 18.60 -5.03
N LEU A 36 -8.09 18.49 -6.05
CA LEU A 36 -6.72 18.00 -5.91
C LEU A 36 -5.69 19.13 -5.87
N CYS A 37 -6.04 20.28 -6.44
CA CYS A 37 -5.25 21.50 -6.35
C CYS A 37 -5.67 22.32 -5.10
N PRO A 38 -4.77 23.08 -4.46
CA PRO A 38 -5.12 23.99 -3.35
C PRO A 38 -6.24 24.99 -3.70
N SER A 39 -6.29 25.43 -4.96
CA SER A 39 -7.36 26.30 -5.48
C SER A 39 -8.68 25.57 -5.78
N GLY A 40 -8.79 24.27 -5.45
CA GLY A 40 -10.01 23.48 -5.63
C GLY A 40 -10.22 22.89 -7.03
N HIS A 41 -9.23 22.97 -7.93
CA HIS A 41 -9.34 22.46 -9.30
C HIS A 41 -8.92 20.98 -9.43
N THR A 42 -9.42 20.34 -10.49
CA THR A 42 -8.97 19.02 -10.96
C THR A 42 -8.82 18.99 -12.47
N PRO A 43 -7.58 19.07 -12.98
CA PRO A 43 -7.33 18.93 -14.41
C PRO A 43 -7.86 17.59 -14.93
N ARG A 44 -8.58 17.61 -16.07
CA ARG A 44 -9.12 16.40 -16.70
C ARG A 44 -8.05 15.39 -17.08
N ALA A 45 -6.84 15.86 -17.39
CA ALA A 45 -5.70 15.00 -17.71
C ALA A 45 -5.42 13.95 -16.62
N LEU A 46 -5.69 14.26 -15.35
CA LEU A 46 -5.41 13.36 -14.22
C LEU A 46 -6.20 12.05 -14.24
N TRP A 47 -7.28 11.96 -15.01
CA TRP A 47 -8.02 10.71 -15.21
C TRP A 47 -7.22 9.65 -15.98
N VAL A 48 -6.16 10.04 -16.68
CA VAL A 48 -5.23 9.12 -17.36
C VAL A 48 -4.10 8.68 -16.41
N GLY A 49 -4.16 9.04 -15.12
CA GLY A 49 -3.18 8.65 -14.10
C GLY A 49 -1.83 9.35 -14.30
N THR A 50 -0.76 8.57 -14.24
CA THR A 50 0.63 9.04 -14.34
C THR A 50 0.91 9.81 -15.63
N LEU A 51 0.38 9.35 -16.77
CA LEU A 51 0.52 10.06 -18.05
C LEU A 51 -0.10 11.46 -17.98
N GLY A 52 -1.29 11.55 -17.39
CA GLY A 52 -1.97 12.82 -17.13
C GLY A 52 -1.16 13.78 -16.28
N TYR A 53 -0.60 13.26 -15.19
CA TYR A 53 0.27 14.02 -14.28
C TYR A 53 1.53 14.54 -14.98
N ALA A 54 2.13 13.73 -15.85
CA ALA A 54 3.30 14.10 -16.65
C ALA A 54 2.98 15.19 -17.69
N LEU A 55 1.83 15.10 -18.37
CA LEU A 55 1.39 16.11 -19.34
C LEU A 55 1.20 17.49 -18.72
N VAL A 56 0.64 17.54 -17.50
CA VAL A 56 0.49 18.80 -16.76
C VAL A 56 1.71 19.14 -15.91
N ARG A 57 2.80 18.36 -16.02
CA ARG A 57 4.08 18.53 -15.31
C ARG A 57 3.91 18.70 -13.79
N GLY A 58 2.97 17.96 -13.20
CA GLY A 58 2.65 18.01 -11.77
C GLY A 58 2.04 19.33 -11.28
N ARG A 59 1.60 20.22 -12.19
CA ARG A 59 0.97 21.50 -11.85
C ARG A 59 -0.38 21.65 -12.51
N CYS A 60 -1.33 22.22 -11.79
CA CYS A 60 -2.62 22.60 -12.33
C CYS A 60 -2.44 23.84 -13.24
N PRO A 61 -3.29 24.07 -14.27
CA PRO A 61 -3.25 25.30 -15.08
C PRO A 61 -3.32 26.61 -14.28
N CYS A 62 -3.88 26.57 -13.06
CA CYS A 62 -3.90 27.72 -12.15
C CYS A 62 -2.58 27.91 -11.35
N GLY A 63 -1.53 27.13 -11.64
CA GLY A 63 -0.22 27.20 -10.99
C GLY A 63 -0.05 26.36 -9.72
N GLY A 64 -1.14 25.84 -9.15
CA GLY A 64 -1.10 25.03 -7.92
C GLY A 64 -0.43 23.66 -8.12
N ALA A 65 0.33 23.23 -7.11
CA ALA A 65 0.98 21.92 -7.11
C ALA A 65 -0.03 20.79 -6.94
N LEU A 66 0.17 19.70 -7.67
CA LEU A 66 -0.67 18.50 -7.60
C LEU A 66 -0.02 17.41 -6.73
N PRO A 67 -0.81 16.64 -5.97
CA PRO A 67 -0.31 15.56 -5.11
C PRO A 67 0.56 14.55 -5.88
N ALA A 68 1.72 14.21 -5.32
CA ALA A 68 2.67 13.29 -5.96
C ALA A 68 2.09 11.88 -6.15
N ARG A 69 1.10 11.46 -5.33
CA ARG A 69 0.42 10.15 -5.48
C ARG A 69 -0.14 9.91 -6.88
N LEU A 70 -0.53 10.96 -7.59
CA LEU A 70 -1.04 10.88 -8.96
C LEU A 70 0.03 10.41 -9.96
N TRP A 71 1.31 10.54 -9.61
CA TRP A 71 2.42 10.03 -10.41
C TRP A 71 2.73 8.56 -10.09
N TYR A 72 2.85 8.19 -8.80
CA TYR A 72 3.37 6.86 -8.43
C TYR A 72 2.30 5.79 -8.17
N LEU A 73 1.11 6.10 -7.63
CA LEU A 73 0.08 5.08 -7.35
C LEU A 73 -0.39 4.32 -8.59
N PRO A 74 -0.64 4.97 -9.76
CA PRO A 74 -1.03 4.23 -10.96
C PRO A 74 0.06 3.26 -11.43
N LEU A 75 1.33 3.67 -11.37
CA LEU A 75 2.45 2.80 -11.74
C LEU A 75 2.58 1.61 -10.78
N LEU A 76 2.49 1.85 -9.47
CA LEU A 76 2.53 0.79 -8.46
C LEU A 76 1.34 -0.16 -8.61
N GLY A 77 0.15 0.35 -8.89
CA GLY A 77 -1.03 -0.47 -9.18
C GLY A 77 -0.83 -1.34 -10.43
N GLY A 78 -0.30 -0.76 -11.51
CA GLY A 78 -0.02 -1.51 -12.73
C GLY A 78 1.07 -2.56 -12.56
N ALA A 79 2.13 -2.25 -11.83
CA ALA A 79 3.17 -3.20 -11.45
C ALA A 79 2.61 -4.33 -10.58
N ALA A 80 1.79 -4.01 -9.57
CA ALA A 80 1.14 -5.01 -8.73
C ALA A 80 0.25 -5.95 -9.57
N GLY A 81 -0.57 -5.41 -10.48
CA GLY A 81 -1.40 -6.21 -11.37
C GLY A 81 -0.58 -7.14 -12.28
N ALA A 82 0.54 -6.65 -12.83
CA ALA A 82 1.44 -7.47 -13.64
C ALA A 82 2.07 -8.60 -12.82
N VAL A 83 2.58 -8.30 -11.62
CA VAL A 83 3.20 -9.30 -10.74
C VAL A 83 2.19 -10.35 -10.28
N ILE A 84 0.97 -9.95 -9.93
CA ILE A 84 -0.12 -10.89 -9.60
C ILE A 84 -0.40 -11.83 -10.78
N ALA A 85 -0.51 -11.31 -12.00
CA ALA A 85 -0.78 -12.14 -13.17
C ALA A 85 0.37 -13.12 -13.51
N LEU A 86 1.60 -12.82 -13.09
CA LEU A 86 2.76 -13.68 -13.30
C LEU A 86 2.95 -14.73 -12.20
N ARG A 87 2.48 -14.45 -10.98
CA ARG A 87 2.80 -15.25 -9.78
C ARG A 87 1.61 -15.96 -9.16
N ALA A 88 0.38 -15.51 -9.42
CA ALA A 88 -0.80 -16.16 -8.86
C ALA A 88 -0.92 -17.61 -9.37
N VAL A 89 -1.10 -18.54 -8.44
CA VAL A 89 -1.16 -19.98 -8.74
C VAL A 89 -2.48 -20.35 -9.41
N ASP A 90 -3.59 -19.71 -9.02
CA ASP A 90 -4.91 -19.89 -9.62
C ASP A 90 -5.71 -18.57 -9.61
N ALA A 91 -6.90 -18.60 -10.22
CA ALA A 91 -7.78 -17.43 -10.33
C ALA A 91 -8.26 -16.90 -8.96
N ARG A 92 -8.37 -17.77 -7.95
CA ARG A 92 -8.80 -17.40 -6.60
C ARG A 92 -7.70 -16.66 -5.86
N HIS A 93 -6.46 -17.15 -5.91
CA HIS A 93 -5.28 -16.42 -5.42
C HIS A 93 -5.19 -15.05 -6.10
N ALA A 94 -5.34 -15.01 -7.42
CA ALA A 94 -5.25 -13.76 -8.18
C ALA A 94 -6.30 -12.76 -7.72
N ALA A 95 -7.54 -13.20 -7.49
CA ALA A 95 -8.62 -12.35 -7.02
C ALA A 95 -8.38 -11.81 -5.59
N LEU A 96 -7.92 -12.66 -4.66
CA LEU A 96 -7.59 -12.25 -3.31
C LEU A 96 -6.41 -11.28 -3.28
N ALA A 97 -5.32 -11.62 -3.97
CA ALA A 97 -4.13 -10.78 -4.09
C ALA A 97 -4.47 -9.44 -4.73
N ALA A 98 -5.28 -9.41 -5.78
CA ALA A 98 -5.77 -8.18 -6.39
C ALA A 98 -6.56 -7.33 -5.38
N GLY A 99 -7.56 -7.91 -4.70
CA GLY A 99 -8.38 -7.21 -3.71
C GLY A 99 -7.56 -6.59 -2.58
N PHE A 100 -6.65 -7.36 -1.97
CA PHE A 100 -5.80 -6.86 -0.89
C PHE A 100 -4.72 -5.90 -1.39
N SER A 101 -4.20 -6.08 -2.61
CA SER A 101 -3.25 -5.12 -3.20
C SER A 101 -3.82 -3.71 -3.33
N LEU A 102 -5.13 -3.56 -3.57
CA LEU A 102 -5.79 -2.25 -3.61
C LEU A 102 -5.79 -1.57 -2.24
N VAL A 103 -6.05 -2.35 -1.19
CA VAL A 103 -6.00 -1.86 0.20
C VAL A 103 -4.57 -1.45 0.57
N LEU A 104 -3.60 -2.31 0.25
CA LEU A 104 -2.19 -2.04 0.47
C LEU A 104 -1.72 -0.79 -0.30
N LEU A 105 -2.14 -0.62 -1.56
CA LEU A 105 -1.80 0.54 -2.38
C LEU A 105 -2.39 1.84 -1.81
N ALA A 106 -3.59 1.79 -1.24
CA ALA A 106 -4.18 2.92 -0.52
C ALA A 106 -3.35 3.28 0.73
N PHE A 107 -2.86 2.29 1.49
CA PHE A 107 -1.96 2.54 2.63
C PHE A 107 -0.62 3.15 2.20
N VAL A 108 -0.03 2.71 1.08
CA VAL A 108 1.18 3.33 0.53
C VAL A 108 0.96 4.83 0.28
N GLY A 109 -0.18 5.18 -0.33
CA GLY A 109 -0.51 6.57 -0.59
C GLY A 109 -0.69 7.42 0.69
N THR A 110 -1.44 6.90 1.68
CA THR A 110 -1.68 7.65 2.91
C THR A 110 -0.43 7.78 3.77
N ASP A 111 0.40 6.74 3.83
CA ASP A 111 1.60 6.77 4.65
C ASP A 111 2.67 7.70 4.06
N PHE A 112 2.89 7.69 2.73
CA PHE A 112 3.83 8.63 2.12
C PHE A 112 3.43 10.10 2.27
N GLU A 113 2.13 10.42 2.22
CA GLU A 113 1.68 11.82 2.29
C GLU A 113 1.52 12.33 3.72
N ARG A 114 1.19 11.45 4.67
CA ARG A 114 0.74 11.85 6.01
C ARG A 114 1.40 11.09 7.16
N HIS A 115 2.19 10.04 6.89
CA HIS A 115 2.78 9.17 7.92
C HIS A 115 1.70 8.56 8.83
N LEU A 116 0.54 8.21 8.26
CA LEU A 116 -0.63 7.74 8.98
C LEU A 116 -1.31 6.60 8.21
N LEU A 117 -1.65 5.53 8.93
CA LEU A 117 -2.52 4.46 8.47
C LEU A 117 -3.92 4.62 9.08
N PRO A 118 -4.94 5.01 8.30
CA PRO A 118 -6.26 5.29 8.85
C PRO A 118 -6.96 4.03 9.37
N ASN A 119 -7.38 4.07 10.64
CA ASN A 119 -8.13 2.99 11.28
C ASN A 119 -9.41 2.60 10.52
N ARG A 120 -10.03 3.56 9.82
CA ARG A 120 -11.22 3.34 8.98
C ARG A 120 -10.97 2.38 7.82
N LEU A 121 -9.72 2.25 7.35
CA LEU A 121 -9.33 1.29 6.33
C LEU A 121 -8.65 0.06 6.94
N MET A 122 -7.87 0.24 8.01
CA MET A 122 -7.14 -0.83 8.70
C MET A 122 -8.07 -1.89 9.32
N TYR A 123 -9.08 -1.50 10.10
CA TYR A 123 -9.94 -2.49 10.76
C TYR A 123 -10.80 -3.30 9.80
N PRO A 124 -11.44 -2.71 8.77
CA PRO A 124 -12.14 -3.50 7.75
C PRO A 124 -11.19 -4.43 6.99
N ALA A 125 -9.96 -3.99 6.70
CA ALA A 125 -8.97 -4.83 6.04
C ALA A 125 -8.58 -6.05 6.88
N LEU A 126 -8.34 -5.86 8.18
CA LEU A 126 -8.06 -6.95 9.13
C LEU A 126 -9.24 -7.92 9.23
N ALA A 127 -10.46 -7.40 9.36
CA ALA A 127 -11.66 -8.23 9.42
C ALA A 127 -11.86 -9.05 8.14
N LEU A 128 -11.64 -8.42 6.98
CA LEU A 128 -11.74 -9.09 5.68
C LEU A 128 -10.63 -10.14 5.49
N ALA A 129 -9.39 -9.84 5.89
CA ALA A 129 -8.27 -10.78 5.85
C ALA A 129 -8.52 -12.01 6.72
N LEU A 130 -9.09 -11.81 7.91
CA LEU A 130 -9.47 -12.91 8.79
C LEU A 130 -10.64 -13.72 8.20
N ALA A 131 -11.69 -13.06 7.71
CA ALA A 131 -12.86 -13.71 7.12
C ALA A 131 -12.54 -14.51 5.85
N LEU A 132 -11.53 -14.08 5.09
CA LEU A 132 -11.05 -14.74 3.87
C LEU A 132 -9.77 -15.56 4.10
N SER A 133 -9.37 -15.81 5.34
CA SER A 133 -8.15 -16.56 5.67
C SER A 133 -8.16 -17.99 5.12
N TRP A 134 -9.29 -18.69 5.26
CA TRP A 134 -9.53 -20.02 4.67
C TRP A 134 -9.53 -19.99 3.14
N ALA A 135 -9.57 -18.80 2.54
CA ALA A 135 -9.61 -18.64 1.10
C ALA A 135 -8.25 -18.56 0.41
N TRP A 136 -7.18 -18.49 1.19
CA TRP A 136 -5.83 -18.56 0.65
C TRP A 136 -5.43 -20.02 0.41
N PRO A 137 -5.06 -20.39 -0.81
CA PRO A 137 -4.60 -21.74 -1.07
C PRO A 137 -3.15 -21.95 -0.59
N GLY A 138 -2.80 -23.23 -0.41
CA GLY A 138 -1.50 -23.62 0.14
C GLY A 138 -1.34 -23.36 1.64
N ARG A 139 -2.39 -22.91 2.35
CA ARG A 139 -2.36 -22.71 3.80
C ARG A 139 -3.73 -22.81 4.47
N SER A 140 -3.72 -23.06 5.77
CA SER A 140 -4.92 -23.09 6.60
C SER A 140 -5.29 -21.70 7.16
N ALA A 141 -6.54 -21.55 7.60
CA ALA A 141 -6.97 -20.38 8.34
C ALA A 141 -6.18 -20.21 9.66
N VAL A 142 -5.78 -21.32 10.28
CA VAL A 142 -4.97 -21.33 11.50
C VAL A 142 -3.58 -20.78 11.23
N GLU A 143 -2.91 -21.21 10.15
CA GLU A 143 -1.61 -20.66 9.74
C GLU A 143 -1.69 -19.17 9.43
N SER A 144 -2.80 -18.71 8.83
CA SER A 144 -3.01 -17.29 8.59
C SER A 144 -3.17 -16.51 9.91
N LEU A 145 -3.95 -17.05 10.86
CA LEU A 145 -4.11 -16.46 12.19
C LEU A 145 -2.78 -16.41 12.96
N LEU A 146 -2.01 -17.50 12.94
CA LEU A 146 -0.69 -17.57 13.56
C LEU A 146 0.29 -16.61 12.90
N GLY A 147 0.25 -16.47 11.56
CA GLY A 147 1.01 -15.44 10.85
C GLY A 147 0.63 -14.03 11.30
N GLY A 148 -0.67 -13.74 11.41
CA GLY A 148 -1.16 -12.46 11.93
C GLY A 148 -0.72 -12.17 13.36
N LEU A 149 -0.79 -13.18 14.24
CA LEU A 149 -0.32 -13.07 15.63
C LEU A 149 1.19 -12.86 15.69
N LEU A 150 1.96 -13.60 14.90
CA LEU A 150 3.41 -13.43 14.79
C LEU A 150 3.77 -12.02 14.33
N GLY A 151 3.12 -11.54 13.28
CA GLY A 151 3.32 -10.18 12.77
C GLY A 151 3.02 -9.11 13.82
N LEU A 152 1.90 -9.27 14.53
CA LEU A 152 1.52 -8.40 15.64
C LEU A 152 2.58 -8.40 16.74
N VAL A 153 2.96 -9.59 17.25
CA VAL A 153 3.87 -9.73 18.39
C VAL A 153 5.26 -9.19 18.06
N VAL A 154 5.79 -9.52 16.88
CA VAL A 154 7.12 -9.07 16.46
C VAL A 154 7.16 -7.54 16.36
N LEU A 155 6.23 -6.90 15.64
CA LEU A 155 6.25 -5.44 15.53
C LEU A 155 5.83 -4.74 16.81
N LEU A 156 4.97 -5.35 17.64
CA LEU A 156 4.64 -4.81 18.95
C LEU A 156 5.87 -4.79 19.86
N ALA A 157 6.68 -5.86 19.85
CA ALA A 157 7.95 -5.87 20.57
C ALA A 157 8.88 -4.77 20.07
N LEU A 158 9.06 -4.63 18.74
CA LEU A 158 9.87 -3.55 18.17
C LEU A 158 9.32 -2.17 18.54
N PHE A 159 8.01 -1.97 18.54
CA PHE A 159 7.37 -0.73 18.97
C PHE A 159 7.64 -0.39 20.45
N LEU A 160 7.63 -1.38 21.34
CA LEU A 160 7.86 -1.17 22.76
C LEU A 160 9.34 -0.90 23.10
N PHE A 161 10.27 -1.51 22.35
CA PHE A 161 11.70 -1.44 22.65
C PHE A 161 12.49 -0.45 21.77
N LEU A 162 11.96 -0.05 20.61
CA LEU A 162 12.66 0.83 19.67
C LEU A 162 11.86 2.10 19.38
N PRO A 163 12.48 3.30 19.55
CA PRO A 163 11.86 4.53 19.11
C PRO A 163 11.87 4.59 17.58
N GLY A 164 10.69 4.76 16.97
CA GLY A 164 10.56 4.98 15.52
C GLY A 164 9.45 4.20 14.84
N PHE A 165 8.94 3.15 15.47
CA PHE A 165 7.76 2.42 14.96
C PHE A 165 6.47 3.10 15.40
N GLY A 166 5.49 3.15 14.50
CA GLY A 166 4.14 3.57 14.84
C GLY A 166 3.26 2.38 15.23
N PHE A 167 2.26 2.62 16.08
CA PHE A 167 1.23 1.59 16.33
C PHE A 167 0.44 1.23 15.06
N GLY A 168 0.44 2.09 14.05
CA GLY A 168 -0.07 1.77 12.71
C GLY A 168 0.71 0.64 12.03
N ASP A 169 2.04 0.62 12.16
CA ASP A 169 2.91 -0.42 11.60
C ASP A 169 2.68 -1.77 12.28
N VAL A 170 2.41 -1.77 13.59
CA VAL A 170 2.05 -2.97 14.35
C VAL A 170 0.79 -3.62 13.79
N LYS A 171 -0.24 -2.82 13.51
CA LYS A 171 -1.49 -3.32 12.90
C LYS A 171 -1.27 -3.78 11.45
N LEU A 172 -0.44 -3.06 10.71
CA LEU A 172 -0.07 -3.43 9.35
C LEU A 172 0.68 -4.76 9.32
N ALA A 173 1.59 -5.01 10.26
CA ALA A 173 2.29 -6.28 10.37
C ALA A 173 1.35 -7.44 10.71
N ALA A 174 0.34 -7.21 11.57
CA ALA A 174 -0.71 -8.18 11.81
C ALA A 174 -1.52 -8.48 10.52
N LEU A 175 -1.87 -7.45 9.76
CA LEU A 175 -2.54 -7.61 8.46
C LEU A 175 -1.65 -8.41 7.48
N ILE A 176 -0.38 -8.04 7.34
CA ILE A 176 0.58 -8.75 6.49
C ILE A 176 0.67 -10.21 6.90
N GLY A 177 0.71 -10.51 8.19
CA GLY A 177 0.76 -11.88 8.69
C GLY A 177 -0.48 -12.70 8.32
N LEU A 178 -1.69 -12.11 8.44
CA LEU A 178 -2.93 -12.74 7.95
C LEU A 178 -2.88 -12.99 6.44
N LEU A 179 -2.30 -12.06 5.68
CA LEU A 179 -2.19 -12.15 4.22
C LEU A 179 -1.02 -13.00 3.72
N ALA A 180 -0.01 -13.29 4.52
CA ALA A 180 1.15 -14.08 4.13
C ALA A 180 1.09 -15.52 4.64
N GLY A 181 0.49 -15.74 5.81
CA GLY A 181 0.53 -17.01 6.53
C GLY A 181 1.78 -17.11 7.39
N LEU A 182 1.79 -18.08 8.31
CA LEU A 182 2.86 -18.25 9.29
C LEU A 182 4.25 -18.33 8.65
N ASP A 183 4.42 -19.17 7.63
CA ASP A 183 5.71 -19.46 7.02
C ASP A 183 6.32 -18.24 6.29
N ASN A 184 5.48 -17.46 5.62
CA ASN A 184 5.92 -16.30 4.84
C ASN A 184 6.01 -15.01 5.68
N THR A 185 5.43 -14.97 6.89
CA THR A 185 5.42 -13.76 7.72
C THR A 185 6.83 -13.28 8.11
N PRO A 186 7.75 -14.14 8.62
CA PRO A 186 9.10 -13.71 8.97
C PRO A 186 9.84 -13.06 7.80
N SER A 187 9.77 -13.69 6.62
CA SER A 187 10.42 -13.22 5.41
C SER A 187 9.76 -11.95 4.88
N ALA A 188 8.43 -11.81 4.98
CA ALA A 188 7.71 -10.58 4.64
C ALA A 188 8.20 -9.39 5.49
N LEU A 189 8.26 -9.58 6.81
CA LEU A 189 8.72 -8.56 7.74
C LEU A 189 10.19 -8.24 7.52
N MET A 190 11.03 -9.25 7.28
CA MET A 190 12.45 -9.04 7.02
C MET A 190 12.68 -8.22 5.74
N VAL A 191 12.00 -8.57 4.64
CA VAL A 191 12.04 -7.78 3.39
C VAL A 191 11.59 -6.34 3.64
N GLY A 192 10.48 -6.16 4.36
CA GLY A 192 9.99 -4.83 4.67
C GLY A 192 10.95 -4.02 5.54
N VAL A 193 11.54 -4.66 6.55
CA VAL A 193 12.47 -4.00 7.46
C VAL A 193 13.77 -3.61 6.77
N LEU A 194 14.32 -4.51 5.96
CA LEU A 194 15.52 -4.24 5.16
C LEU A 194 15.27 -3.17 4.11
N ALA A 195 14.14 -3.22 3.40
CA ALA A 195 13.78 -2.19 2.43
C ALA A 195 13.61 -0.82 3.10
N GLY A 196 12.99 -0.77 4.29
CA GLY A 196 12.87 0.45 5.08
C GLY A 196 14.22 0.98 5.56
N GLY A 197 15.13 0.10 5.98
CA GLY A 197 16.50 0.45 6.34
C GLY A 197 17.30 1.03 5.17
N VAL A 198 17.20 0.41 3.99
CA VAL A 198 17.82 0.93 2.75
C VAL A 198 17.22 2.29 2.38
N GLY A 199 15.90 2.43 2.43
CA GLY A 199 15.21 3.69 2.17
C GLY A 199 15.64 4.81 3.11
N ALA A 200 15.75 4.50 4.41
CA ALA A 200 16.23 5.43 5.41
C ALA A 200 17.70 5.83 5.18
N LEU A 201 18.55 4.87 4.84
CA LEU A 201 19.95 5.13 4.52
C LEU A 201 20.10 6.06 3.31
N VAL A 202 19.34 5.82 2.24
CA VAL A 202 19.34 6.70 1.05
C VAL A 202 18.88 8.11 1.39
N LEU A 203 17.84 8.26 2.22
CA LEU A 203 17.34 9.57 2.66
C LEU A 203 18.36 10.34 3.52
N LEU A 204 19.09 9.64 4.39
CA LEU A 204 20.16 10.20 5.20
C LEU A 204 21.36 10.62 4.33
N LEU A 205 21.79 9.77 3.39
CA LEU A 205 22.91 10.05 2.49
C LEU A 205 22.61 11.22 1.54
N THR A 206 21.38 11.32 1.05
CA THR A 206 20.93 12.43 0.22
C THR A 206 20.61 13.71 1.00
N ARG A 207 20.76 13.69 2.34
CA ARG A 207 20.44 14.79 3.27
C ARG A 207 19.00 15.31 3.15
N ARG A 208 18.10 14.48 2.60
CA ARG A 208 16.66 14.80 2.50
C ARG A 208 15.91 14.49 3.79
N ALA A 209 16.52 13.73 4.70
CA ALA A 209 16.07 13.53 6.07
C ALA A 209 17.26 13.65 7.03
N GLY A 210 17.04 14.23 8.21
CA GLY A 210 17.96 14.18 9.34
C GLY A 210 17.71 12.97 10.25
N ARG A 211 18.58 12.79 11.24
CA ARG A 211 18.49 11.68 12.23
C ARG A 211 17.22 11.67 13.09
N ARG A 212 16.46 12.78 13.14
CA ARG A 212 15.23 12.94 13.93
C ARG A 212 13.95 12.96 13.10
N THR A 213 14.07 12.85 11.78
CA THR A 213 12.90 12.86 10.89
C THR A 213 12.23 11.50 10.96
N ALA A 214 10.95 11.46 11.29
CA ALA A 214 10.16 10.25 11.19
C ALA A 214 10.08 9.83 9.72
N ILE A 215 10.37 8.56 9.44
CA ILE A 215 10.35 7.99 8.09
C ILE A 215 9.13 7.09 7.98
N ALA A 216 8.35 7.25 6.92
CA ALA A 216 7.21 6.39 6.57
C ALA A 216 7.69 4.95 6.37
N TYR A 217 7.43 4.07 7.35
CA TYR A 217 7.86 2.67 7.31
C TYR A 217 6.84 1.76 6.62
N GLY A 218 5.58 2.19 6.57
CA GLY A 218 4.45 1.44 6.03
C GLY A 218 4.69 0.95 4.59
N PRO A 219 5.11 1.79 3.62
CA PRO A 219 5.33 1.38 2.24
C PRO A 219 6.32 0.23 2.08
N TYR A 220 7.34 0.19 2.93
CA TYR A 220 8.36 -0.86 2.88
C TYR A 220 7.83 -2.17 3.46
N LEU A 221 7.10 -2.12 4.59
CA LEU A 221 6.38 -3.29 5.10
C LEU A 221 5.36 -3.82 4.09
N ILE A 222 4.61 -2.93 3.44
CA ILE A 222 3.63 -3.28 2.40
C ILE A 222 4.31 -4.01 1.24
N LEU A 223 5.49 -3.58 0.80
CA LEU A 223 6.24 -4.26 -0.24
C LEU A 223 6.55 -5.71 0.16
N GLY A 224 7.05 -5.93 1.38
CA GLY A 224 7.31 -7.26 1.91
C GLY A 224 6.05 -8.13 1.96
N GLY A 225 4.94 -7.59 2.47
CA GLY A 225 3.66 -8.29 2.52
C GLY A 225 3.06 -8.62 1.15
N PHE A 226 3.20 -7.70 0.19
CA PHE A 226 2.74 -7.90 -1.18
C PHE A 226 3.48 -9.04 -1.88
N LEU A 227 4.80 -9.15 -1.68
CA LEU A 227 5.59 -10.25 -2.24
C LEU A 227 5.29 -11.58 -1.53
N ALA A 228 5.15 -11.54 -0.21
CA ALA A 228 4.90 -12.73 0.61
C ALA A 228 3.55 -13.40 0.31
N MET A 229 2.48 -12.63 0.04
CA MET A 229 1.18 -13.20 -0.32
C MET A 229 1.18 -13.90 -1.70
N LEU A 230 2.23 -13.71 -2.50
CA LEU A 230 2.44 -14.36 -3.80
C LEU A 230 3.47 -15.50 -3.76
N GLY A 231 4.00 -15.83 -2.58
CA GLY A 231 4.87 -17.02 -2.39
C GLY A 231 6.33 -16.87 -2.82
N TYR A 232 6.82 -15.62 -2.96
CA TYR A 232 8.15 -15.24 -3.49
C TYR A 232 8.37 -15.47 -4.97
#